data_AF-A0A969K0S6-F1
#
_entry.id   AF-A0A969K0S6-F1
#
_cell.length_a   1.000
_cell.length_b   1.000
_cell.length_c   1.000
_cell.angle_alpha   90.00
_cell.angle_beta   90.00
_cell.angle_gamma   90.00
#
_symmetry.space_group_name_H-M   'P 1'
#
loop_
_entity.id
_entity.type
_entity.pdbx_description
1 polymer ?
#
loop_
_entity_poly.entity_id
_entity_poly.type
_entity_poly.pdbx_seq_one_letter_code
_entity_poly.pdbx_strand_id
1 'polypeptide(L)'
;MSTKMDPIQILLVDDDEDDYLITQDLVGDIGDDRYILEWVSTYEEATDRMAQNAHDIYLVDFRLGKFSGLELLRWAVESGCKAPVILLTGQGDHQVDLEAMEAGAADYLVKGQINPQVLERSIRYAVERYRAQVDRLKLEAELRQAQKMEAIGHMAGGIAHDFNNVLTAILSYASLARRHVLPDHPVYSKLVGIEESSQRAANLTHQLLAFARRQVVAPRTLNLNDVVLNLDKLLRRLINADIELVTLPGQNLNFVKVDPGQIEQVMVNLVVNARDAMPEGGKLTIRTENRVLTPQYAYQHVDVTPGDYVCLSVSDTGSGMSDEVKARIFDPFYTTK
;
A
#
# COMPACT_ATOMS: atom_id res chain seq x y z
N MET A 1 2.36 29.29 -0.54
CA MET A 1 1.67 28.97 0.72
C MET A 1 2.60 28.06 1.50
N SER A 2 3.13 28.55 2.62
CA SER A 2 4.04 27.77 3.46
C SER A 2 3.27 26.59 4.03
N THR A 3 3.59 25.37 3.62
CA THR A 3 3.15 24.15 4.28
C THR A 3 3.64 24.24 5.72
N LYS A 4 2.72 24.37 6.67
CA LYS A 4 3.06 24.30 8.10
C LYS A 4 3.53 22.85 8.31
N MET A 5 4.83 22.64 8.49
CA MET A 5 5.36 21.32 8.83
C MET A 5 4.82 20.94 10.20
N ASP A 6 4.38 19.69 10.33
CA ASP A 6 4.00 19.15 11.64
C ASP A 6 5.20 19.24 12.60
N PRO A 7 4.96 19.57 13.88
CA PRO A 7 6.02 19.68 14.88
C PRO A 7 6.74 18.33 15.07
N ILE A 8 8.07 18.37 15.12
CA ILE A 8 8.92 17.21 15.30
C ILE A 8 8.74 16.68 16.73
N GLN A 9 8.31 15.42 16.85
CA GLN A 9 8.17 14.74 18.14
C GLN A 9 9.53 14.20 18.60
N ILE A 10 10.05 14.72 19.70
CA ILE A 10 11.31 14.33 20.32
C ILE A 10 10.98 13.53 21.58
N LEU A 11 11.58 12.35 21.73
CA LEU A 11 11.65 11.66 23.01
C LEU A 11 13.05 11.81 23.59
N LEU A 12 13.16 12.44 24.75
CA LEU A 12 14.37 12.48 25.56
C LEU A 12 14.35 11.34 26.58
N VAL A 13 15.43 10.56 26.58
CA VAL A 13 15.68 9.50 27.55
C VAL A 13 16.87 9.93 28.39
N ASP A 14 16.62 10.35 29.63
CA ASP A 14 17.66 10.85 30.54
C ASP A 14 17.25 10.56 31.99
N ASP A 15 18.13 9.93 32.78
CA ASP A 15 17.85 9.59 34.18
C ASP A 15 18.04 10.77 35.15
N ASP A 16 18.54 11.91 34.65
CA ASP A 16 18.76 13.13 35.40
C ASP A 16 17.72 14.22 35.04
N GLU A 17 16.94 14.65 36.04
CA GLU A 17 15.93 15.70 35.89
C GLU A 17 16.56 17.06 35.56
N ASP A 18 17.77 17.36 36.04
CA ASP A 18 18.46 18.61 35.74
C ASP A 18 18.83 18.68 34.25
N ASP A 19 19.29 17.58 33.66
CA ASP A 19 19.61 17.49 32.23
C ASP A 19 18.35 17.56 31.35
N TYR A 20 17.22 17.03 31.83
CA TYR A 20 15.91 17.25 31.20
C TYR A 20 15.54 18.74 31.17
N LEU A 21 15.63 19.44 32.30
CA LEU A 21 15.30 20.87 32.38
C LEU A 21 16.18 21.71 31.45
N ILE A 22 17.48 21.41 31.38
CA ILE A 22 18.41 22.07 30.44
C ILE A 22 17.99 21.80 29.00
N THR A 23 17.69 20.54 28.66
CA THR A 23 17.29 20.18 27.29
C THR A 23 15.94 20.81 26.91
N GLN A 24 15.01 20.91 27.87
CA GLN A 24 13.73 21.59 27.67
C GLN A 24 13.93 23.07 27.34
N ASP A 25 14.79 23.77 28.06
CA ASP A 25 15.13 25.18 27.81
C ASP A 25 15.78 25.34 26.43
N LEU A 26 16.74 24.48 26.09
CA LEU A 26 17.39 24.45 24.78
C LEU A 26 16.38 24.22 23.64
N VAL A 27 15.41 23.32 23.80
CA VAL A 27 14.37 23.06 22.79
C VAL A 27 13.42 24.25 22.67
N GLY A 28 13.05 24.88 23.79
CA GLY A 28 12.22 26.09 23.81
C GLY A 28 12.85 27.24 23.01
N ASP A 29 14.16 27.45 23.18
CA ASP A 29 14.93 28.46 22.45
C ASP A 29 15.00 28.25 20.93
N ILE A 30 14.85 27.00 20.47
CA ILE A 30 14.90 26.64 19.04
C ILE A 30 13.55 26.94 18.35
N GLY A 31 12.49 27.20 19.11
CA GLY A 31 11.19 27.64 18.61
C GLY A 31 10.06 26.73 19.04
N ASP A 32 9.36 27.18 20.08
CA ASP A 32 8.28 26.55 20.85
C ASP A 32 7.23 25.76 20.02
N ASP A 33 6.94 26.19 18.79
CA ASP A 33 5.89 25.57 17.95
C ASP A 33 6.42 24.48 16.99
N ARG A 34 7.74 24.26 16.91
CA ARG A 34 8.36 23.36 15.91
C ARG A 34 8.78 22.01 16.46
N TYR A 35 8.96 21.91 17.77
CA TYR A 35 9.48 20.72 18.45
C TYR A 35 8.63 20.42 19.67
N ILE A 36 8.24 19.17 19.87
CA ILE A 36 7.50 18.71 21.05
C ILE A 36 8.39 17.71 21.77
N LEU A 37 8.72 18.01 23.02
CA LEU A 37 9.60 17.19 23.86
C LEU A 37 8.77 16.35 24.83
N GLU A 38 8.91 15.04 24.76
CA GLU A 38 8.49 14.08 25.78
C GLU A 38 9.74 13.57 26.51
N TRP A 39 9.67 13.42 27.83
CA TRP A 39 10.78 12.92 28.64
C TRP A 39 10.40 11.61 29.34
N VAL A 40 11.35 10.68 29.38
CA VAL A 40 11.31 9.46 30.19
C VAL A 40 12.61 9.31 30.96
N SER A 41 12.52 8.81 32.18
CA SER A 41 13.65 8.78 33.12
C SER A 41 14.28 7.40 33.30
N THR A 42 13.69 6.36 32.70
CA THR A 42 14.11 4.97 32.88
C THR A 42 14.27 4.25 31.56
N TYR A 43 15.14 3.25 31.55
CA TYR A 43 15.37 2.39 30.39
C TYR A 43 14.09 1.64 29.98
N GLU A 44 13.34 1.13 30.96
CA GLU A 44 12.11 0.38 30.72
C GLU A 44 11.05 1.25 30.04
N GLU A 45 10.80 2.46 30.56
CA GLU A 45 9.87 3.42 29.92
C GLU A 45 10.34 3.80 28.51
N ALA A 46 11.65 3.99 28.32
CA ALA A 46 12.21 4.29 27.01
C ALA A 46 11.92 3.18 25.99
N THR A 47 12.15 1.92 26.35
CA THR A 47 11.84 0.79 25.46
C THR A 47 10.36 0.72 25.12
N ASP A 48 9.46 0.91 26.09
CA ASP A 48 8.01 0.91 25.86
C ASP A 48 7.56 2.03 24.92
N ARG A 49 8.16 3.23 25.04
CA ARG A 49 7.85 4.38 24.17
C ARG A 49 8.44 4.24 22.78
N MET A 50 9.70 3.83 22.67
CA MET A 50 10.36 3.62 21.39
C MET A 50 9.70 2.50 20.56
N ALA A 51 9.17 1.46 21.22
CA ALA A 51 8.43 0.39 20.56
C ALA A 51 7.15 0.89 19.87
N GLN A 52 6.52 1.94 20.40
CA GLN A 52 5.32 2.55 19.82
C GLN A 52 5.62 3.32 18.52
N ASN A 53 6.88 3.69 18.27
CA ASN A 53 7.32 4.45 17.09
C ASN A 53 6.49 5.73 16.83
N ALA A 54 6.10 6.42 17.91
CA ALA A 54 5.30 7.66 17.83
C ALA A 54 6.15 8.93 17.65
N HIS A 55 7.46 8.84 17.85
CA HIS A 55 8.38 9.98 17.82
C HIS A 55 9.18 10.03 16.52
N ASP A 56 9.56 11.24 16.10
CA ASP A 56 10.37 11.48 14.91
C ASP A 56 11.87 11.28 15.19
N ILE A 57 12.31 11.43 16.44
CA ILE A 57 13.71 11.33 16.85
C ILE A 57 13.83 11.01 18.35
N TYR A 58 14.91 10.32 18.71
CA TYR A 58 15.26 9.99 20.08
C TYR A 58 16.55 10.71 20.48
N LEU A 59 16.51 11.47 21.58
CA LEU A 59 17.71 11.99 22.25
C LEU A 59 17.94 11.10 23.47
N VAL A 60 19.10 10.46 23.54
CA VAL A 60 19.35 9.42 24.55
C VAL A 60 20.60 9.76 25.32
N ASP A 61 20.51 9.94 26.63
CA ASP A 61 21.70 10.07 27.45
C ASP A 61 22.53 8.78 27.45
N PHE A 62 23.85 8.95 27.47
CA PHE A 62 24.74 7.81 27.54
C PHE A 62 24.64 7.06 28.86
N ARG A 63 24.35 7.73 29.98
CA ARG A 63 24.19 7.10 31.30
C ARG A 63 22.71 7.02 31.65
N LEU A 64 22.19 5.81 31.84
CA LEU A 64 20.80 5.56 32.19
C LEU A 64 20.75 4.65 33.42
N GLY A 65 21.30 5.13 34.52
CA GLY A 65 21.41 4.42 35.79
C GLY A 65 22.23 3.14 35.68
N LYS A 66 21.54 1.99 35.59
CA LYS A 66 22.16 0.66 35.48
C LYS A 66 22.50 0.25 34.05
N PHE A 67 21.91 0.94 33.07
CA PHE A 67 22.08 0.70 31.66
C PHE A 67 22.78 1.88 31.00
N SER A 68 23.25 1.68 29.78
CA SER A 68 23.82 2.72 28.93
C SER A 68 22.90 3.06 27.77
N GLY A 69 22.98 4.31 27.30
CA GLY A 69 22.32 4.73 26.07
C GLY A 69 22.75 3.92 24.84
N LEU A 70 23.97 3.38 24.85
CA LEU A 70 24.47 2.48 23.81
C LEU A 70 23.74 1.12 23.81
N GLU A 71 23.43 0.57 24.98
CA GLU A 71 22.60 -0.63 25.09
C GLU A 71 21.17 -0.37 24.60
N LEU A 72 20.61 0.80 24.90
CA LEU A 72 19.29 1.19 24.40
C LEU A 72 19.29 1.36 22.87
N LEU A 73 20.32 1.96 22.30
CA LEU A 73 20.49 2.09 20.85
C LEU A 73 20.54 0.72 20.17
N ARG A 74 21.35 -0.21 20.70
CA ARG A 74 21.42 -1.59 20.15
C ARG A 74 20.07 -2.28 20.21
N TRP A 75 19.38 -2.18 21.35
CA TRP A 75 18.02 -2.70 21.50
C TRP A 75 17.05 -2.08 20.49
N ALA A 76 17.13 -0.76 20.25
CA ALA A 76 16.25 -0.06 19.32
C ALA A 76 16.47 -0.54 17.87
N VAL A 77 17.73 -0.70 17.46
CA VAL A 77 18.09 -1.25 16.14
C VAL A 77 17.61 -2.70 16.00
N GLU A 78 17.83 -3.54 17.01
CA GLU A 78 17.38 -4.95 17.00
C GLU A 78 15.85 -5.09 17.00
N SER A 79 15.15 -4.20 17.70
CA SER A 79 13.69 -4.17 17.78
C SER A 79 13.03 -3.51 16.57
N GLY A 80 13.82 -2.98 15.63
CA GLY A 80 13.33 -2.35 14.41
C GLY A 80 12.74 -0.96 14.60
N CYS A 81 13.11 -0.24 15.66
CA CYS A 81 12.82 1.18 15.82
C CYS A 81 13.41 1.95 14.64
N LYS A 82 12.60 2.79 14.00
CA LYS A 82 13.00 3.39 12.72
C LYS A 82 13.51 4.82 12.85
N ALA A 83 12.99 5.58 13.81
CA ALA A 83 13.41 6.96 14.01
C ALA A 83 14.89 7.05 14.44
N PRO A 84 15.63 8.07 13.97
CA PRO A 84 17.03 8.25 14.30
C PRO A 84 17.24 8.46 15.81
N VAL A 85 18.39 8.00 16.30
CA VAL A 85 18.84 8.19 17.69
C VAL A 85 20.06 9.10 17.70
N ILE A 86 20.04 10.15 18.52
CA ILE A 86 21.20 10.97 18.84
C ILE A 86 21.60 10.68 20.29
N LEU A 87 22.86 10.29 20.49
CA LEU A 87 23.38 10.04 21.83
C LEU A 87 23.93 11.33 22.46
N LEU A 88 23.54 11.63 23.69
CA LEU A 88 24.07 12.72 24.49
C LEU A 88 25.20 12.16 25.37
N THR A 89 26.42 12.65 25.20
CA THR A 89 27.62 12.11 25.87
C THR A 89 28.26 13.14 26.80
N GLY A 90 28.96 12.68 27.84
CA GLY A 90 29.79 13.53 28.71
C GLY A 90 31.11 13.94 28.04
N GLN A 91 31.85 14.88 28.64
CA GLN A 91 33.17 15.26 28.11
C GLN A 91 34.19 14.12 28.23
N GLY A 92 34.83 13.75 27.10
CA GLY A 92 36.14 13.11 27.11
C GLY A 92 36.23 11.67 26.63
N ASP A 93 35.21 11.10 25.98
CA ASP A 93 35.23 9.69 25.56
C ASP A 93 35.09 9.49 24.04
N HIS A 94 36.13 9.84 23.28
CA HIS A 94 36.16 9.66 21.82
C HIS A 94 35.98 8.22 21.35
N GLN A 95 36.22 7.23 22.23
CA GLN A 95 36.03 5.83 21.89
C GLN A 95 34.54 5.46 21.89
N VAL A 96 33.77 6.04 22.82
CA VAL A 96 32.31 5.92 22.89
C VAL A 96 31.62 6.50 21.66
N ASP A 97 32.11 7.63 21.14
CA ASP A 97 31.56 8.27 19.94
C ASP A 97 31.62 7.35 18.70
N LEU A 98 32.72 6.61 18.55
CA LEU A 98 32.91 5.68 17.43
C LEU A 98 31.99 4.46 17.56
N GLU A 99 31.91 3.90 18.78
CA GLU A 99 31.04 2.76 19.09
C GLU A 99 29.56 3.09 18.90
N ALA A 100 29.15 4.32 19.23
CA ALA A 100 27.80 4.84 18.99
C ALA A 100 27.45 4.84 17.51
N MET A 101 28.34 5.35 16.66
CA MET A 101 28.15 5.39 15.21
C MET A 101 28.11 3.98 14.60
N GLU A 102 28.98 3.08 15.04
CA GLU A 102 28.97 1.66 14.62
C GLU A 102 27.68 0.94 15.04
N ALA A 103 27.12 1.28 16.20
CA ALA A 103 25.86 0.76 16.70
C ALA A 103 24.61 1.36 16.02
N GLY A 104 24.78 2.33 15.11
CA GLY A 104 23.70 2.90 14.31
C GLY A 104 23.14 4.23 14.80
N ALA A 105 23.85 4.95 15.67
CA ALA A 105 23.48 6.32 16.03
C ALA A 105 23.48 7.22 14.79
N ALA A 106 22.52 8.14 14.72
CA ALA A 106 22.46 9.15 13.66
C ALA A 106 23.50 10.26 13.88
N ASP A 107 23.72 10.62 15.16
CA ASP A 107 24.71 11.60 15.60
C ASP A 107 25.03 11.41 17.09
N TYR A 108 26.01 12.15 17.60
CA TYR A 108 26.27 12.26 19.04
C TYR A 108 26.56 13.72 19.42
N LEU A 109 26.14 14.11 20.63
CA LEU A 109 26.29 15.48 21.13
C LEU A 109 26.89 15.47 22.54
N VAL A 110 27.96 16.25 22.73
CA VAL A 110 28.62 16.37 24.04
C VAL A 110 27.87 17.37 24.91
N LYS A 111 27.26 16.94 26.03
CA LYS A 111 26.39 17.74 26.92
C LYS A 111 26.93 19.14 27.25
N GLY A 112 28.20 19.24 27.63
CA GLY A 112 28.85 20.52 27.96
C GLY A 112 29.11 21.48 26.80
N GLN A 113 28.77 21.08 25.57
CA GLN A 113 28.94 21.88 24.34
C GLN A 113 27.61 22.07 23.58
N ILE A 114 26.51 21.54 24.10
CA ILE A 114 25.20 21.68 23.47
C ILE A 114 24.72 23.11 23.64
N ASN A 115 24.30 23.70 22.53
CA ASN A 115 23.60 24.97 22.50
C ASN A 115 22.40 24.84 21.54
N PRO A 116 21.47 25.80 21.53
CA PRO A 116 20.26 25.71 20.69
C PRO A 116 20.58 25.45 19.21
N GLN A 117 21.62 26.09 18.67
CA GLN A 117 21.97 25.98 17.26
C GLN A 117 22.53 24.59 16.89
N VAL A 118 23.36 24.01 17.76
CA VAL A 118 23.95 22.68 17.55
C VAL A 118 22.87 21.61 17.67
N LEU A 119 22.01 21.71 18.69
CA LEU A 119 20.91 20.77 18.89
C LEU A 119 19.93 20.81 17.71
N GLU A 120 19.47 22.00 17.30
CA GLU A 120 18.57 22.15 16.15
C GLU A 120 19.16 21.56 14.88
N ARG A 121 20.43 21.86 14.61
CA ARG A 121 21.12 21.39 13.41
C ARG A 121 21.17 19.86 13.37
N SER A 122 21.49 19.24 14.49
CA SER A 122 21.68 17.77 14.58
C SER A 122 20.34 17.06 14.46
N ILE A 123 19.31 17.55 15.16
CA ILE A 123 17.93 17.03 15.04
C ILE A 123 17.43 17.13 13.61
N ARG A 124 17.50 18.33 13.01
CA ARG A 124 17.03 18.57 11.65
C ARG A 124 17.76 17.68 10.64
N TYR A 125 19.09 17.60 10.74
CA TYR A 125 19.88 16.77 9.84
C TYR A 125 19.52 15.29 9.95
N ALA A 126 19.38 14.77 11.17
CA ALA A 126 19.02 13.38 11.40
C ALA A 126 17.62 13.04 10.86
N VAL A 127 16.62 13.88 11.15
CA VAL A 127 15.24 13.69 10.67
C VAL A 127 15.14 13.80 9.15
N GLU A 128 15.76 14.82 8.55
CA GLU A 128 15.74 15.00 7.09
C GLU A 128 16.43 13.85 6.37
N ARG A 129 17.58 13.38 6.87
CA ARG A 129 18.30 12.23 6.32
C ARG A 129 17.47 10.96 6.40
N TYR A 130 16.83 10.71 7.54
CA TYR A 130 15.96 9.55 7.71
C TYR A 130 14.76 9.59 6.76
N ARG A 131 14.04 10.72 6.68
CA ARG A 131 12.91 10.90 5.76
C ARG A 131 13.34 10.69 4.31
N ALA A 132 14.46 11.28 3.89
CA ALA A 132 15.00 11.10 2.54
C ALA A 132 15.34 9.62 2.24
N GLN A 133 15.88 8.89 3.21
CA GLN A 133 16.18 7.46 3.04
C GLN A 133 14.90 6.63 2.91
N VAL A 134 13.89 6.88 3.73
CA VAL A 134 12.58 6.23 3.65
C VAL A 134 11.92 6.49 2.30
N ASP A 135 11.90 7.74 1.85
CA ASP A 135 11.30 8.13 0.58
C ASP A 135 12.04 7.49 -0.61
N ARG A 136 13.38 7.43 -0.55
CA ARG A 136 14.18 6.75 -1.58
C ARG A 136 13.81 5.27 -1.67
N LEU A 137 13.73 4.57 -0.54
CA LEU A 137 13.40 3.15 -0.52
C LEU A 137 11.99 2.88 -1.05
N LYS A 138 11.01 3.74 -0.73
CA LYS A 138 9.65 3.68 -1.30
C LYS A 138 9.69 3.86 -2.82
N LEU A 139 10.36 4.90 -3.31
CA LEU A 139 10.45 5.18 -4.73
C LEU A 139 11.16 4.06 -5.51
N GLU A 140 12.21 3.47 -4.94
CA GLU A 140 12.89 2.30 -5.52
C GLU A 140 11.97 1.07 -5.59
N ALA A 141 11.13 0.85 -4.58
CA ALA A 141 10.15 -0.23 -4.57
C ALA A 141 9.07 -0.01 -5.63
N GLU A 142 8.51 1.20 -5.71
CA GLU A 142 7.54 1.61 -6.73
C GLU A 142 8.11 1.47 -8.15
N LEU A 143 9.34 1.95 -8.38
CA LEU A 143 10.01 1.84 -9.67
C LEU A 143 10.20 0.38 -10.06
N ARG A 144 10.64 -0.48 -9.13
CA ARG A 144 10.80 -1.92 -9.38
C ARG A 144 9.46 -2.57 -9.72
N GLN A 145 8.37 -2.19 -9.05
CA GLN A 145 7.03 -2.68 -9.34
C GLN A 145 6.54 -2.20 -10.71
N ALA A 146 6.73 -0.92 -11.05
CA ALA A 146 6.38 -0.35 -12.33
C ALA A 146 7.13 -1.01 -13.49
N GLN A 147 8.44 -1.25 -13.33
CA GLN A 147 9.26 -1.96 -14.33
C GLN A 147 8.81 -3.42 -14.53
N LYS A 148 8.47 -4.13 -13.45
CA LYS A 148 7.87 -5.47 -13.55
C LYS A 148 6.57 -5.43 -14.33
N MET A 149 5.70 -4.47 -14.05
CA MET A 149 4.42 -4.32 -14.72
C MET A 149 4.59 -3.95 -16.21
N GLU A 150 5.55 -3.09 -16.54
CA GLU A 150 5.89 -2.73 -17.92
C GLU A 150 6.40 -3.94 -18.72
N ALA A 151 7.29 -4.74 -18.13
CA ALA A 151 7.79 -5.96 -18.76
C ALA A 151 6.65 -6.98 -19.01
N ILE A 152 5.78 -7.19 -18.01
CA ILE A 152 4.59 -8.05 -18.14
C ILE A 152 3.66 -7.53 -19.24
N GLY A 153 3.40 -6.21 -19.28
CA GLY A 153 2.55 -5.60 -20.30
C GLY A 153 3.09 -5.76 -21.72
N HIS A 154 4.39 -5.57 -21.92
CA HIS A 154 5.04 -5.80 -23.20
C HIS A 154 4.96 -7.28 -23.64
N MET A 155 5.27 -8.22 -22.74
CA MET A 155 5.21 -9.65 -23.06
C MET A 155 3.78 -10.12 -23.32
N ALA A 156 2.83 -9.73 -22.47
CA ALA A 156 1.43 -10.10 -22.62
C ALA A 156 0.81 -9.51 -23.89
N GLY A 157 1.14 -8.28 -24.29
CA GLY A 157 0.66 -7.66 -25.52
C GLY A 157 1.08 -8.43 -26.79
N GLY A 158 2.34 -8.84 -26.87
CA GLY A 158 2.86 -9.62 -28.00
C GLY A 158 2.32 -11.05 -28.03
N ILE A 159 2.37 -11.75 -26.89
CA ILE A 159 1.88 -13.14 -26.77
C ILE A 159 0.38 -13.20 -27.08
N ALA A 160 -0.41 -12.28 -26.54
CA ALA A 160 -1.86 -12.30 -26.71
C ALA A 160 -2.28 -11.99 -28.16
N HIS A 161 -1.54 -11.15 -28.87
CA HIS A 161 -1.75 -10.94 -30.31
C HIS A 161 -1.57 -12.27 -31.08
N ASP A 162 -0.49 -12.99 -30.81
CA ASP A 162 -0.20 -14.24 -31.50
C ASP A 162 -1.19 -15.36 -31.14
N PHE A 163 -1.63 -15.43 -29.88
CA PHE A 163 -2.72 -16.34 -29.48
C PHE A 163 -4.03 -16.03 -30.20
N ASN A 164 -4.42 -14.76 -30.29
CA ASN A 164 -5.62 -14.36 -31.01
C ASN A 164 -5.54 -14.69 -32.51
N ASN A 165 -4.36 -14.63 -33.12
CA ASN A 165 -4.18 -15.04 -34.51
C ASN A 165 -4.45 -16.54 -34.70
N VAL A 166 -3.92 -17.39 -33.82
CA VAL A 166 -4.15 -18.83 -33.86
C VAL A 166 -5.61 -19.18 -33.59
N LEU A 167 -6.22 -18.56 -32.57
CA LEU A 167 -7.63 -18.79 -32.22
C LEU A 167 -8.57 -18.36 -33.35
N THR A 168 -8.27 -17.25 -34.03
CA THR A 168 -9.02 -16.80 -35.21
C THR A 168 -8.98 -17.84 -36.32
N ALA A 169 -7.82 -18.44 -36.58
CA ALA A 169 -7.69 -19.49 -37.59
C ALA A 169 -8.47 -20.76 -37.20
N ILE A 170 -8.36 -21.21 -35.95
CA ILE A 170 -9.10 -22.38 -35.43
C ILE A 170 -10.61 -22.15 -35.55
N LEU A 171 -11.10 -21.00 -35.11
CA LEU A 171 -12.52 -20.63 -35.18
C LEU A 171 -13.01 -20.58 -36.63
N SER A 172 -12.19 -20.04 -37.54
CA SER A 172 -12.51 -19.98 -38.97
C SER A 172 -12.64 -21.37 -39.60
N TYR A 173 -11.66 -22.26 -39.37
CA TYR A 173 -11.72 -23.62 -39.88
C TYR A 173 -12.88 -24.42 -39.30
N ALA A 174 -13.15 -24.31 -38.00
CA ALA A 174 -14.28 -24.98 -37.35
C ALA A 174 -15.62 -24.50 -37.92
N SER A 175 -15.77 -23.18 -38.10
CA SER A 175 -16.98 -22.57 -38.67
C SER A 175 -17.22 -23.00 -40.13
N LEU A 176 -16.17 -23.00 -40.96
CA LEU A 176 -16.26 -23.43 -42.35
C LEU A 176 -16.58 -24.93 -42.47
N ALA A 177 -15.96 -25.77 -41.64
CA ALA A 177 -16.26 -27.20 -41.60
C ALA A 177 -17.71 -27.45 -41.18
N ARG A 178 -18.20 -26.74 -40.16
CA ARG A 178 -19.57 -26.92 -39.64
C ARG A 178 -20.64 -26.56 -40.66
N ARG A 179 -20.40 -25.59 -41.55
CA ARG A 179 -21.33 -25.25 -42.65
C ARG A 179 -21.63 -26.41 -43.60
N HIS A 180 -20.75 -27.41 -43.66
CA HIS A 180 -20.89 -28.58 -44.53
C HIS A 180 -21.39 -29.83 -43.80
N VAL A 181 -21.75 -29.72 -42.52
CA VAL A 181 -22.16 -30.84 -41.67
C VAL A 181 -23.59 -30.59 -41.16
N LEU A 182 -24.47 -31.58 -41.34
CA LEU A 182 -25.84 -31.52 -40.84
C LEU A 182 -25.87 -31.57 -39.29
N PRO A 183 -26.84 -30.91 -38.62
CA PRO A 183 -26.95 -30.89 -37.15
C PRO A 183 -26.96 -32.26 -36.49
N ASP A 184 -27.58 -33.26 -37.13
CA ASP A 184 -27.74 -34.61 -36.58
C ASP A 184 -26.47 -35.47 -36.71
N HIS A 185 -25.46 -34.98 -37.42
CA HIS A 185 -24.22 -35.71 -37.64
C HIS A 185 -23.35 -35.70 -36.36
N PRO A 186 -22.75 -36.83 -35.94
CA PRO A 186 -21.99 -36.94 -34.69
C PRO A 186 -20.81 -35.96 -34.52
N VAL A 187 -20.31 -35.40 -35.64
CA VAL A 187 -19.20 -34.42 -35.65
C VAL A 187 -19.70 -32.99 -35.43
N TYR A 188 -20.98 -32.70 -35.67
CA TYR A 188 -21.54 -31.35 -35.52
C TYR A 188 -21.34 -30.80 -34.11
N SER A 189 -21.68 -31.59 -33.09
CA SER A 189 -21.51 -31.23 -31.67
C SER A 189 -20.04 -30.99 -31.30
N LYS A 190 -19.11 -31.73 -31.91
CA LYS A 190 -17.66 -31.53 -31.70
C LYS A 190 -17.18 -30.20 -32.29
N LEU A 191 -17.66 -29.84 -33.48
CA LEU A 191 -17.32 -28.55 -34.12
C LEU A 191 -17.85 -27.37 -33.31
N VAL A 192 -19.07 -27.48 -32.78
CA VAL A 192 -19.63 -26.49 -31.83
C VAL A 192 -18.74 -26.37 -30.58
N GLY A 193 -18.33 -27.49 -29.99
CA GLY A 193 -17.43 -27.48 -28.83
C GLY A 193 -16.07 -26.81 -29.10
N ILE A 194 -15.52 -26.96 -30.31
CA ILE A 194 -14.28 -26.28 -30.73
C ILE A 194 -14.50 -24.77 -30.87
N GLU A 195 -15.60 -24.34 -31.49
CA GLU A 195 -15.95 -22.92 -31.62
C GLU A 195 -16.10 -22.25 -30.25
N GLU A 196 -16.87 -22.87 -29.35
CA GLU A 196 -17.10 -22.36 -28.00
C GLU A 196 -15.80 -22.30 -27.17
N SER A 197 -14.96 -23.33 -27.25
CA SER A 197 -13.68 -23.36 -26.54
C SER A 197 -12.71 -22.30 -27.05
N SER A 198 -12.66 -22.10 -28.37
CA SER A 198 -11.82 -21.08 -29.00
C SER A 198 -12.29 -19.67 -28.63
N GLN A 199 -13.61 -19.45 -28.57
CA GLN A 199 -14.17 -18.18 -28.15
C GLN A 199 -13.89 -17.88 -26.67
N ARG A 200 -13.97 -18.89 -25.79
CA ARG A 200 -13.57 -18.75 -24.37
C ARG A 200 -12.09 -18.39 -24.23
N ALA A 201 -11.22 -19.05 -24.98
CA ALA A 201 -9.78 -18.75 -24.98
C ALA A 201 -9.48 -17.33 -25.51
N ALA A 202 -10.21 -16.87 -26.53
CA ALA A 202 -10.05 -15.50 -27.07
C ALA A 202 -10.46 -14.45 -26.03
N ASN A 203 -11.56 -14.69 -25.30
CA ASN A 203 -12.00 -13.81 -24.24
C ASN A 203 -10.97 -13.72 -23.09
N LEU A 204 -10.37 -14.86 -22.69
CA LEU A 204 -9.30 -14.89 -21.68
C LEU A 204 -8.06 -14.10 -22.14
N THR A 205 -7.70 -14.25 -23.41
CA THR A 205 -6.57 -13.55 -24.04
C THR A 205 -6.81 -12.04 -24.08
N HIS A 206 -8.06 -11.61 -24.33
CA HIS A 206 -8.47 -10.22 -24.26
C HIS A 206 -8.42 -9.63 -22.85
N GLN A 207 -8.76 -10.39 -21.82
CA GLN A 207 -8.62 -9.98 -20.41
C GLN A 207 -7.14 -9.75 -20.04
N LEU A 208 -6.24 -10.63 -20.51
CA LEU A 208 -4.79 -10.45 -20.39
C LEU A 208 -4.29 -9.18 -21.11
N LEU A 209 -4.79 -8.89 -22.31
CA LEU A 209 -4.46 -7.67 -23.06
C LEU A 209 -4.96 -6.40 -22.37
N ALA A 210 -6.13 -6.44 -21.72
CA ALA A 210 -6.67 -5.31 -20.97
C ALA A 210 -5.78 -4.97 -19.76
N PHE A 211 -5.17 -5.98 -19.12
CA PHE A 211 -4.19 -5.80 -18.06
C PHE A 211 -2.84 -5.27 -18.57
N ALA A 212 -2.46 -5.65 -19.79
CA ALA A 212 -1.16 -5.38 -20.39
C ALA A 212 -1.06 -4.04 -21.14
N ARG A 213 -2.17 -3.54 -21.69
CA ARG A 213 -2.17 -2.33 -22.51
C ARG A 213 -2.12 -1.09 -21.62
N ARG A 214 -1.17 -0.19 -21.91
CA ARG A 214 -1.34 1.26 -21.70
C ARG A 214 -2.53 1.73 -22.52
N GLN A 215 -3.75 1.49 -22.04
CA GLN A 215 -4.94 2.16 -22.59
C GLN A 215 -4.71 3.66 -22.40
N VAL A 216 -4.98 4.46 -23.45
CA VAL A 216 -5.02 5.92 -23.31
C VAL A 216 -6.15 6.22 -22.33
N VAL A 217 -5.79 6.48 -21.07
CA VAL A 217 -6.73 6.80 -20.01
C VAL A 217 -7.38 8.12 -20.38
N ALA A 218 -8.71 8.17 -20.38
CA ALA A 218 -9.48 9.38 -20.63
C ALA A 218 -10.32 9.71 -19.40
N PRO A 219 -9.72 10.25 -18.32
CA PRO A 219 -10.44 10.55 -17.09
C PRO A 219 -11.57 11.54 -17.32
N ARG A 220 -12.75 11.21 -16.82
CA ARG A 220 -13.94 12.07 -16.84
C ARG A 220 -14.51 12.16 -15.44
N THR A 221 -15.10 13.31 -15.13
CA THR A 221 -15.86 13.48 -13.89
C THR A 221 -17.20 12.76 -14.05
N LEU A 222 -17.46 11.75 -13.21
CA LEU A 222 -18.66 10.92 -13.29
C LEU A 222 -19.16 10.50 -11.90
N ASN A 223 -20.41 10.05 -11.82
CA ASN A 223 -20.98 9.45 -10.62
C ASN A 223 -20.83 7.92 -10.71
N LEU A 224 -20.22 7.29 -9.69
CA LEU A 224 -20.03 5.84 -9.69
C LEU A 224 -21.35 5.05 -9.67
N ASN A 225 -22.43 5.62 -9.14
CA ASN A 225 -23.75 4.96 -9.19
C ASN A 225 -24.17 4.68 -10.63
N ASP A 226 -23.92 5.62 -11.55
CA ASP A 226 -24.31 5.45 -12.95
C ASP A 226 -23.56 4.29 -13.60
N VAL A 227 -22.25 4.15 -13.30
CA VAL A 227 -21.43 3.03 -13.77
C VAL A 227 -21.96 1.70 -13.23
N VAL A 228 -22.23 1.64 -11.92
CA VAL A 228 -22.72 0.43 -11.26
C VAL A 228 -24.06 -0.01 -11.84
N LEU A 229 -25.00 0.93 -12.02
CA LEU A 229 -26.32 0.66 -12.56
C LEU A 229 -26.27 0.26 -14.04
N ASN A 230 -25.39 0.88 -14.83
CA ASN A 230 -25.21 0.53 -16.25
C ASN A 230 -24.64 -0.89 -16.40
N LEU A 231 -23.79 -1.33 -15.47
CA LEU A 231 -23.22 -2.67 -15.48
C LEU A 231 -24.14 -3.74 -14.87
N ASP A 232 -25.16 -3.40 -14.08
CA ASP A 232 -26.01 -4.36 -13.34
C ASP A 232 -26.50 -5.52 -14.23
N LYS A 233 -27.06 -5.22 -15.41
CA LYS A 233 -27.55 -6.25 -16.35
C LYS A 233 -26.44 -7.17 -16.87
N LEU A 234 -25.25 -6.62 -17.11
CA LEU A 234 -24.08 -7.39 -17.55
C LEU A 234 -23.58 -8.27 -16.41
N LEU A 235 -23.44 -7.71 -15.20
CA LEU A 235 -22.96 -8.43 -14.02
C LEU A 235 -23.89 -9.60 -13.66
N ARG A 236 -25.21 -9.41 -13.73
CA ARG A 236 -26.20 -10.49 -13.56
C ARG A 236 -26.04 -11.65 -14.54
N ARG A 237 -25.49 -11.41 -15.73
CA ARG A 237 -25.21 -12.47 -16.72
C ARG A 237 -23.90 -13.20 -16.46
N LEU A 238 -22.95 -12.54 -15.78
CA LEU A 238 -21.64 -13.12 -15.48
C LEU A 238 -21.68 -14.05 -14.26
N ILE A 239 -22.60 -13.81 -13.35
CA ILE A 239 -22.85 -14.63 -12.15
C ILE A 239 -23.89 -15.72 -12.45
N ASN A 240 -23.74 -16.87 -11.79
CA ASN A 240 -24.64 -18.00 -11.95
C ASN A 240 -26.01 -17.69 -11.29
N ALA A 241 -27.08 -18.41 -11.67
CA ALA A 241 -28.42 -18.19 -11.14
C ALA A 241 -28.53 -18.35 -9.60
N ASP A 242 -27.58 -19.07 -9.00
CA ASP A 242 -27.54 -19.37 -7.57
C ASP A 242 -26.86 -18.26 -6.72
N ILE A 243 -26.43 -17.15 -7.35
CA ILE A 243 -25.84 -15.99 -6.66
C ILE A 243 -26.81 -14.81 -6.71
N GLU A 244 -27.24 -14.34 -5.54
CA GLU A 244 -28.04 -13.13 -5.38
C GLU A 244 -27.15 -11.89 -5.53
N LEU A 245 -27.37 -11.09 -6.59
CA LEU A 245 -26.72 -9.78 -6.74
C LEU A 245 -27.57 -8.65 -6.15
N VAL A 246 -27.02 -8.01 -5.12
CA VAL A 246 -27.60 -6.86 -4.44
C VAL A 246 -26.75 -5.62 -4.69
N THR A 247 -27.39 -4.58 -5.22
CA THR A 247 -26.76 -3.29 -5.51
C THR A 247 -27.29 -2.24 -4.52
N LEU A 248 -26.39 -1.61 -3.77
CA LEU A 248 -26.70 -0.59 -2.75
C LEU A 248 -26.03 0.74 -3.12
N PRO A 249 -26.67 1.56 -3.98
CA PRO A 249 -26.13 2.84 -4.38
C PRO A 249 -26.19 3.85 -3.22
N GLY A 250 -25.09 4.56 -2.99
CA GLY A 250 -24.98 5.59 -1.97
C GLY A 250 -25.84 6.81 -2.31
N GLN A 251 -26.45 7.42 -1.28
CA GLN A 251 -27.20 8.67 -1.43
C GLN A 251 -26.24 9.85 -1.55
N ASN A 252 -26.54 10.80 -2.45
CA ASN A 252 -25.74 12.01 -2.68
C ASN A 252 -24.24 11.72 -2.86
N LEU A 253 -23.91 10.67 -3.64
CA LEU A 253 -22.54 10.27 -3.87
C LEU A 253 -21.75 11.38 -4.59
N ASN A 254 -20.55 11.66 -4.10
CA ASN A 254 -19.66 12.66 -4.70
C ASN A 254 -19.19 12.20 -6.09
N PHE A 255 -18.85 13.16 -6.96
CA PHE A 255 -18.29 12.87 -8.27
C PHE A 255 -16.81 12.50 -8.17
N VAL A 256 -16.39 11.54 -8.99
CA VAL A 256 -15.00 11.10 -9.09
C VAL A 256 -14.46 11.36 -10.48
N LYS A 257 -13.15 11.63 -10.59
CA LYS A 257 -12.46 11.81 -11.86
C LYS A 257 -11.71 10.52 -12.23
N VAL A 258 -12.35 9.66 -13.01
CA VAL A 258 -11.82 8.33 -13.39
C VAL A 258 -12.11 8.03 -14.86
N ASP A 259 -11.41 7.07 -15.43
CA ASP A 259 -11.75 6.53 -16.75
C ASP A 259 -12.91 5.52 -16.60
N PRO A 260 -14.04 5.69 -17.32
CA PRO A 260 -15.18 4.78 -17.23
C PRO A 260 -14.81 3.32 -17.56
N GLY A 261 -14.02 3.08 -18.60
CA GLY A 261 -13.66 1.73 -19.02
C GLY A 261 -12.78 1.03 -17.99
N GLN A 262 -11.87 1.77 -17.33
CA GLN A 262 -11.05 1.19 -16.26
C GLN A 262 -11.88 0.81 -15.03
N ILE A 263 -12.80 1.67 -14.59
CA ILE A 263 -13.62 1.33 -13.42
C ILE A 263 -14.61 0.19 -13.71
N GLU A 264 -15.13 0.12 -14.95
CA GLU A 264 -15.93 -1.01 -15.41
C GLU A 264 -15.14 -2.32 -15.35
N GLN A 265 -13.88 -2.30 -15.81
CA GLN A 265 -12.99 -3.47 -15.76
C GLN A 265 -12.68 -3.91 -14.32
N VAL A 266 -12.41 -2.96 -13.42
CA VAL A 266 -12.22 -3.24 -11.99
C VAL A 266 -13.43 -3.97 -11.43
N MET A 267 -14.64 -3.47 -11.70
CA MET A 267 -15.87 -4.10 -11.25
C MET A 267 -16.04 -5.53 -11.77
N VAL A 268 -15.83 -5.74 -13.08
CA VAL A 268 -15.94 -7.07 -13.70
C VAL A 268 -14.96 -8.05 -13.04
N ASN A 269 -13.71 -7.64 -12.82
CA ASN A 269 -12.70 -8.49 -12.20
C ASN A 269 -13.09 -8.89 -10.76
N LEU A 270 -13.55 -7.94 -9.95
CA LEU A 270 -14.00 -8.21 -8.59
C LEU A 270 -15.21 -9.14 -8.56
N VAL A 271 -16.19 -8.93 -9.44
CA VAL A 271 -17.41 -9.76 -9.52
C VAL A 271 -17.09 -11.19 -9.97
N VAL A 272 -16.18 -11.37 -10.92
CA VAL A 272 -15.74 -12.71 -11.36
C VAL A 272 -15.01 -13.44 -10.22
N ASN A 273 -14.15 -12.75 -9.48
CA ASN A 273 -13.46 -13.35 -8.33
C ASN A 273 -14.44 -13.72 -7.21
N ALA A 274 -15.40 -12.86 -6.90
CA ALA A 274 -16.47 -13.14 -5.95
C ALA A 274 -17.30 -14.37 -6.35
N ARG A 275 -17.70 -14.46 -7.63
CA ARG A 275 -18.42 -15.63 -8.16
C ARG A 275 -17.64 -16.91 -7.94
N ASP A 276 -16.35 -16.92 -8.29
CA ASP A 276 -15.53 -18.12 -8.19
C ASP A 276 -15.26 -18.52 -6.73
N ALA A 277 -15.36 -17.58 -5.78
CA ALA A 277 -15.32 -17.86 -4.35
C ALA A 277 -16.63 -18.48 -3.80
N MET A 278 -17.72 -18.47 -4.58
CA MET A 278 -19.07 -18.94 -4.23
C MET A 278 -19.57 -20.06 -5.18
N PRO A 279 -18.91 -21.24 -5.24
CA PRO A 279 -19.28 -22.30 -6.17
C PRO A 279 -20.67 -22.90 -5.91
N GLU A 280 -21.16 -22.86 -4.67
CA GLU A 280 -22.48 -23.38 -4.27
C GLU A 280 -23.58 -22.30 -4.27
N GLY A 281 -23.29 -21.12 -4.83
CA GLY A 281 -24.16 -19.96 -4.73
C GLY A 281 -23.87 -19.10 -3.49
N GLY A 282 -24.66 -18.03 -3.31
CA GLY A 282 -24.46 -17.09 -2.21
C GLY A 282 -24.98 -15.70 -2.52
N LYS A 283 -24.40 -14.69 -1.86
CA LYS A 283 -24.80 -13.29 -2.01
C LYS A 283 -23.60 -12.43 -2.38
N LEU A 284 -23.75 -11.67 -3.47
CA LEU A 284 -22.80 -10.65 -3.91
C LEU A 284 -23.41 -9.27 -3.71
N THR A 285 -22.76 -8.43 -2.92
CA THR A 285 -23.19 -7.05 -2.64
C THR A 285 -22.22 -6.06 -3.25
N ILE A 286 -22.73 -5.15 -4.09
CA ILE A 286 -21.98 -4.00 -4.61
C ILE A 286 -22.54 -2.75 -3.93
N ARG A 287 -21.69 -2.00 -3.23
CA ARG A 287 -22.10 -0.79 -2.51
C ARG A 287 -21.20 0.38 -2.85
N THR A 288 -21.81 1.54 -3.04
CA THR A 288 -21.13 2.83 -3.12
C THR A 288 -21.50 3.70 -1.92
N GLU A 289 -20.54 4.40 -1.33
CA GLU A 289 -20.79 5.34 -0.23
C GLU A 289 -19.73 6.44 -0.16
N ASN A 290 -20.09 7.61 0.38
CA ASN A 290 -19.09 8.61 0.76
C ASN A 290 -18.47 8.19 2.10
N ARG A 291 -17.15 8.23 2.21
CA ARG A 291 -16.41 7.91 3.43
C ARG A 291 -15.39 9.00 3.73
N VAL A 292 -15.32 9.38 5.00
CA VAL A 292 -14.24 10.22 5.52
C VAL A 292 -13.15 9.30 6.06
N LEU A 293 -11.95 9.37 5.48
CA LEU A 293 -10.79 8.64 5.97
C LEU A 293 -10.11 9.47 7.05
N THR A 294 -10.01 8.91 8.25
CA THR A 294 -9.43 9.59 9.41
C THR A 294 -7.90 9.49 9.39
N PRO A 295 -7.18 10.38 10.10
CA PRO A 295 -5.73 10.26 10.30
C PRO A 295 -5.31 8.88 10.81
N GLN A 296 -6.04 8.32 11.77
CA GLN A 296 -5.79 6.97 12.31
C GLN A 296 -5.82 5.86 11.24
N TYR A 297 -6.73 5.98 10.26
CA TYR A 297 -6.84 5.02 9.15
C TYR A 297 -5.68 5.17 8.15
N ALA A 298 -5.30 6.42 7.85
CA ALA A 298 -4.16 6.75 7.00
C ALA A 298 -2.83 6.25 7.58
N TYR A 299 -2.63 6.28 8.90
CA TYR A 299 -1.41 5.76 9.53
C TYR A 299 -1.18 4.25 9.31
N GLN A 300 -2.25 3.49 9.10
CA GLN A 300 -2.18 2.04 8.86
C GLN A 300 -2.03 1.67 7.38
N HIS A 301 -2.19 2.63 6.46
CA HIS A 301 -2.22 2.39 5.02
C HIS A 301 -1.34 3.42 4.30
N VAL A 302 -0.20 2.97 3.79
CA VAL A 302 0.95 3.80 3.37
C VAL A 302 0.64 4.87 2.30
N ASP A 303 -0.49 4.76 1.58
CA ASP A 303 -0.80 5.57 0.39
C ASP A 303 -2.12 6.38 0.47
N VAL A 304 -2.65 6.63 1.67
CA VAL A 304 -3.94 7.31 1.84
C VAL A 304 -3.78 8.61 2.62
N THR A 305 -4.17 9.74 2.03
CA THR A 305 -4.30 11.01 2.78
C THR A 305 -5.68 11.09 3.45
N PRO A 306 -5.78 11.60 4.69
CA PRO A 306 -7.07 11.85 5.32
C PRO A 306 -7.94 12.80 4.50
N GLY A 307 -9.25 12.55 4.45
CA GLY A 307 -10.18 13.38 3.68
C GLY A 307 -11.44 12.67 3.22
N ASP A 308 -12.17 13.32 2.31
CA ASP A 308 -13.41 12.82 1.74
C ASP A 308 -13.14 11.93 0.51
N TYR A 309 -13.63 10.69 0.57
CA TYR A 309 -13.49 9.69 -0.48
C TYR A 309 -14.85 9.13 -0.88
N VAL A 310 -14.91 8.64 -2.12
CA VAL A 310 -15.98 7.76 -2.57
C VAL A 310 -15.47 6.32 -2.46
N CYS A 311 -16.17 5.50 -1.70
CA CYS A 311 -15.88 4.08 -1.54
C CYS A 311 -16.78 3.26 -2.47
N LEU A 312 -16.17 2.40 -3.28
CA LEU A 312 -16.84 1.31 -3.99
C LEU A 312 -16.40 0.00 -3.33
N SER A 313 -17.35 -0.79 -2.87
CA SER A 313 -17.11 -2.07 -2.21
C SER A 313 -17.85 -3.19 -2.93
N VAL A 314 -17.16 -4.34 -3.07
CA VAL A 314 -17.72 -5.59 -3.58
C VAL A 314 -17.50 -6.64 -2.50
N SER A 315 -18.58 -7.22 -2.00
CA SER A 315 -18.56 -8.16 -0.88
C SER A 315 -19.31 -9.42 -1.26
N ASP A 316 -18.66 -10.56 -1.11
CA ASP A 316 -19.24 -11.89 -1.30
C ASP A 316 -19.39 -12.64 0.03
N THR A 317 -20.15 -13.73 -0.01
CA THR A 317 -20.31 -14.69 1.10
C THR A 317 -19.58 -16.00 0.81
N GLY A 318 -18.49 -15.95 0.05
CA GLY A 318 -17.73 -17.11 -0.38
C GLY A 318 -16.78 -17.66 0.68
N SER A 319 -15.85 -18.49 0.22
CA SER A 319 -14.87 -19.20 1.05
C SER A 319 -13.84 -18.32 1.76
N GLY A 320 -13.72 -17.04 1.39
CA GLY A 320 -12.76 -16.11 1.97
C GLY A 320 -11.31 -16.44 1.61
N MET A 321 -10.36 -15.86 2.36
CA MET A 321 -8.92 -16.03 2.11
C MET A 321 -8.15 -16.19 3.42
N SER A 322 -7.18 -17.11 3.45
CA SER A 322 -6.20 -17.21 4.54
C SER A 322 -5.22 -16.03 4.51
N ASP A 323 -4.47 -15.83 5.60
CA ASP A 323 -3.46 -14.75 5.69
C ASP A 323 -2.33 -14.89 4.66
N GLU A 324 -1.92 -16.13 4.38
CA GLU A 324 -0.90 -16.42 3.35
C GLU A 324 -1.40 -16.03 1.94
N VAL A 325 -2.66 -16.33 1.63
CA VAL A 325 -3.26 -15.94 0.34
C VAL A 325 -3.37 -14.42 0.26
N LYS A 326 -3.88 -13.76 1.32
CA LYS A 326 -4.01 -12.28 1.40
C LYS A 326 -2.69 -11.55 1.15
N ALA A 327 -1.56 -12.10 1.61
CA ALA A 327 -0.24 -11.51 1.38
C ALA A 327 0.21 -11.56 -0.10
N ARG A 328 -0.35 -12.46 -0.90
CA ARG A 328 0.10 -12.76 -2.27
C ARG A 328 -0.93 -12.48 -3.36
N ILE A 329 -2.15 -12.04 -3.01
CA ILE A 329 -3.22 -11.84 -4.00
C ILE A 329 -2.91 -10.82 -5.10
N PHE A 330 -1.94 -9.94 -4.86
CA PHE A 330 -1.48 -8.95 -5.84
C PHE A 330 -0.22 -9.38 -6.59
N ASP A 331 0.32 -10.56 -6.29
CA ASP A 331 1.44 -11.13 -7.04
C ASP A 331 0.99 -11.52 -8.45
N PRO A 332 1.73 -11.11 -9.50
CA PRO A 332 1.41 -11.51 -10.87
C PRO A 332 1.36 -13.04 -11.02
N PHE A 333 0.35 -13.53 -11.74
CA PHE A 333 0.11 -14.95 -12.04
C PHE A 333 -0.20 -15.85 -10.83
N TYR A 334 -0.33 -15.29 -9.62
CA TYR A 334 -0.77 -16.05 -8.46
C TYR A 334 -2.27 -16.36 -8.55
N THR A 335 -2.63 -17.63 -8.41
CA THR A 335 -4.02 -18.11 -8.38
C THR A 335 -4.14 -19.28 -7.41
N THR A 336 -5.26 -19.34 -6.69
CA THR A 336 -5.66 -20.50 -5.87
C THR A 336 -6.67 -21.40 -6.58
N LYS A 337 -7.11 -21.02 -7.77
CA LYS A 337 -8.02 -21.76 -8.65
C LYS A 337 -7.26 -22.76 -9.51
#